data_AF-A0A8I2J0U5-F1
#
_entry.id   AF-A0A8I2J0U5-F1
#
_cell.length_a   1.000
_cell.length_b   1.000
_cell.length_c   1.000
_cell.angle_alpha   90.00
_cell.angle_beta   90.00
_cell.angle_gamma   90.00
#
_symmetry.space_group_name_H-M   'P 1'
#
loop_
_entity.id
_entity.type
_entity.pdbx_description
1 polymer ?
#
loop_
_entity_poly.entity_id
_entity_poly.type
_entity_poly.pdbx_seq_one_letter_code
_entity_poly.pdbx_strand_id
1 'polypeptide(L)' 'MTEEHGELTALGPYTYRPGRDHCPSPSDGTLTRGGHPVPLRVTEPVLQRFLDVMTELETGLAERWGRAQGSLTYTRAE' A
#
# COMPACT_ATOMS: atom_id res chain seq x y z
N MET A 1 14.48 -19.70 -6.16
CA MET A 1 14.77 -18.58 -5.24
C MET A 1 13.94 -17.42 -5.71
N THR A 2 12.75 -17.23 -5.14
CA THR A 2 11.91 -16.06 -5.43
C THR A 2 12.31 -14.97 -4.45
N GLU A 3 13.03 -13.96 -4.95
CA GLU A 3 13.33 -12.76 -4.18
C GLU A 3 12.01 -12.01 -3.98
N GLU A 4 11.34 -12.28 -2.86
CA GLU A 4 10.19 -11.51 -2.38
C GLU A 4 10.68 -10.10 -2.02
N HIS A 5 10.82 -9.25 -3.03
CA HIS A 5 10.94 -7.81 -2.84
C HIS A 5 9.60 -7.33 -2.28
N GLY A 6 9.48 -7.29 -0.94
CA GLY A 6 8.39 -6.58 -0.29
C GLY A 6 8.36 -5.16 -0.86
N GLU A 7 7.27 -4.84 -1.57
CA GLU A 7 7.16 -3.62 -2.36
C GLU A 7 7.34 -2.39 -1.45
N LEU A 8 8.23 -1.48 -1.83
CA LEU A 8 8.51 -0.26 -1.08
C LEU A 8 7.33 0.71 -1.27
N THR A 9 6.62 1.02 -0.20
CA THR A 9 5.50 1.97 -0.24
C THR A 9 5.97 3.38 0.11
N ALA A 10 5.73 4.33 -0.80
CA ALA A 10 5.97 5.75 -0.52
C ALA A 10 4.82 6.35 0.29
N LEU A 11 5.13 6.94 1.45
CA LEU A 11 4.17 7.55 2.38
C LEU A 11 4.55 9.03 2.61
N GLY A 12 4.53 9.80 1.52
CA GLY A 12 5.03 11.19 1.52
C GLY A 12 6.55 11.25 1.71
N PRO A 13 7.08 11.93 2.75
CA PRO A 13 8.53 12.00 2.99
C PRO A 13 9.12 10.71 3.59
N TYR A 14 8.29 9.70 3.81
CA TYR A 14 8.68 8.41 4.36
C TYR A 14 8.61 7.31 3.30
N THR A 15 9.47 6.30 3.43
CA THR A 15 9.38 5.06 2.66
C THR A 15 9.22 3.91 3.64
N TYR A 16 8.16 3.14 3.46
CA TYR A 16 7.88 1.94 4.24
C TYR A 16 8.33 0.70 3.46
N ARG A 17 9.02 -0.21 4.15
CA ARG A 17 9.33 -1.55 3.67
C ARG A 17 8.75 -2.55 4.65
N PRO A 18 7.86 -3.46 4.23
CA PRO A 18 7.32 -4.48 5.12
C PRO A 18 8.39 -5.45 5.59
N GLY A 19 8.17 -5.98 6.78
CA GLY A 19 8.90 -7.10 7.35
C GLY A 19 8.71 -8.37 6.52
N ARG A 20 9.55 -9.37 6.79
CA ARG A 20 9.46 -10.69 6.15
C ARG A 20 9.14 -11.72 7.21
N ASP A 21 7.92 -12.27 7.16
CA ASP A 21 7.47 -13.30 8.10
C ASP A 21 7.87 -14.73 7.67
N HIS A 22 8.19 -14.94 6.38
CA HIS A 22 8.45 -16.26 5.81
C HIS A 22 9.93 -16.54 5.48
N CYS A 23 10.85 -15.78 6.09
CA CYS A 23 12.30 -15.99 5.95
C CYS A 23 12.86 -16.77 7.15
N PRO A 24 14.01 -17.47 7.02
CA PRO A 24 14.65 -18.16 8.14
C PRO A 24 15.05 -17.21 9.30
N SER A 25 15.05 -15.90 9.06
CA SER A 25 15.09 -14.86 10.09
C SER A 25 13.92 -13.90 9.85
N PRO A 26 12.90 -13.87 10.72
CA PRO A 26 11.90 -12.82 10.73
C PRO A 26 12.59 -11.45 10.82
N SER A 27 12.05 -10.45 10.15
CA SER A 27 12.56 -9.07 10.22
C SER A 27 11.42 -8.09 10.36
N ASP A 28 11.61 -7.10 11.23
CA ASP A 28 10.67 -6.00 11.41
C ASP A 28 10.56 -5.18 10.12
N GLY A 29 9.36 -4.69 9.81
CA GLY A 29 9.16 -3.63 8.83
C GLY A 29 9.93 -2.38 9.21
N THR A 30 10.31 -1.59 8.21
CA THR A 30 11.15 -0.41 8.38
C THR A 30 10.48 0.81 7.78
N LEU A 31 10.42 1.89 8.54
CA LEU A 31 10.05 3.22 8.05
C LEU A 31 11.31 4.07 7.91
N THR A 32 11.56 4.60 6.72
CA THR A 32 12.76 5.40 6.42
C THR A 32 12.38 6.84 6.13
N ARG A 33 13.08 7.80 6.75
CA ARG A 33 12.99 9.23 6.41
C ARG A 33 14.37 9.78 6.10
N GLY A 34 14.58 10.29 4.90
CA GLY A 34 15.86 10.89 4.50
C GLY A 34 17.08 10.01 4.82
N GLY A 35 17.00 8.70 4.50
CA GLY A 35 18.07 7.73 4.75
C GLY A 35 18.20 7.21 6.18
N HIS A 36 17.31 7.61 7.11
CA HIS A 36 17.32 7.13 8.49
C HIS A 36 16.25 6.05 8.69
N PRO A 37 16.61 4.76 8.73
CA PRO A 37 15.67 3.66 8.92
C PRO A 37 15.28 3.50 10.39
N VAL A 38 13.99 3.27 10.65
CA VAL A 38 13.42 2.96 11.97
C VAL A 38 12.63 1.66 11.88
N PRO A 39 12.99 0.60 12.64
CA PRO A 39 12.24 -0.65 12.68
C PRO A 39 10.91 -0.49 13.43
N LEU A 40 9.85 -1.13 12.92
CA LEU A 40 8.46 -1.01 13.38
C LEU A 40 7.99 -2.23 14.17
N ARG A 41 8.77 -2.66 15.15
CA ARG A 41 8.55 -3.90 15.95
C ARG A 41 7.10 -4.18 16.38
N VAL A 42 6.44 -3.18 16.96
CA VAL A 42 5.08 -3.32 17.52
C VAL A 42 4.04 -2.59 16.68
N THR A 43 4.47 -1.56 15.95
CA THR A 43 3.58 -0.64 15.24
C THR A 43 3.33 -1.05 13.80
N GLU A 44 4.11 -1.98 13.24
CA GLU A 44 3.96 -2.44 11.87
C GLU A 44 2.55 -2.97 11.54
N PRO A 45 1.91 -3.83 12.36
CA PRO A 45 0.57 -4.33 12.04
C PRO A 45 -0.48 -3.22 11.91
N VAL A 46 -0.34 -2.15 12.69
CA VAL A 46 -1.23 -0.98 12.63
C VAL A 46 -1.02 -0.22 11.33
N LEU A 47 0.24 -0.02 10.93
CA LEU A 47 0.58 0.65 9.67
C LEU A 47 0.10 -0.18 8.47
N GLN A 48 0.35 -1.48 8.44
CA GLN A 48 -0.09 -2.36 7.35
C GLN A 48 -1.61 -2.30 7.17
N ARG A 49 -2.36 -2.47 8.26
CA ARG A 49 -3.83 -2.39 8.22
C ARG A 49 -4.33 -1.02 7.73
N PHE A 50 -3.66 0.06 8.11
CA PHE A 50 -4.01 1.39 7.61
C PHE A 50 -3.82 1.47 6.08
N LEU A 51 -2.70 0.97 5.56
CA LEU A 51 -2.42 0.96 4.12
C LEU A 51 -3.38 0.09 3.33
N ASP A 52 -3.76 -1.07 3.88
CA ASP A 52 -4.76 -1.96 3.27
C ASP A 52 -6.11 -1.25 3.12
N VAL A 53 -6.59 -0.59 4.18
CA VAL A 53 -7.86 0.16 4.16
C VAL A 53 -7.79 1.34 3.18
N MET A 54 -6.67 2.06 3.14
CA MET A 54 -6.50 3.16 2.17
C MET A 54 -6.54 2.64 0.73
N THR A 55 -5.86 1.53 0.45
CA THR A 55 -5.84 0.90 -0.88
C THR A 55 -7.23 0.42 -1.29
N GLU A 56 -7.99 -0.19 -0.38
CA GLU A 56 -9.37 -0.62 -0.63
C GLU A 56 -10.26 0.58 -0.97
N LEU A 57 -10.15 1.68 -0.21
CA LEU A 57 -10.93 2.89 -0.45
C LEU A 57 -10.58 3.55 -1.79
N GLU A 58 -9.29 3.65 -2.13
CA GLU A 58 -8.82 4.21 -3.40
C GLU A 58 -9.30 3.36 -4.59
N THR A 59 -9.21 2.04 -4.47
CA THR A 59 -9.70 1.10 -5.49
C THR A 59 -11.22 1.24 -5.67
N GLY A 60 -11.97 1.21 -4.56
CA GLY A 60 -13.43 1.36 -4.60
C GLY A 60 -13.89 2.70 -5.17
N LEU A 61 -13.14 3.78 -4.90
CA LEU A 61 -13.38 5.09 -5.51
C LEU A 61 -13.12 5.05 -7.02
N ALA A 62 -11.99 4.51 -7.46
CA ALA A 62 -11.62 4.42 -8.88
C ALA A 62 -12.66 3.60 -9.68
N GLU A 63 -13.10 2.46 -9.15
CA GLU A 63 -14.12 1.62 -9.78
C GLU A 63 -15.47 2.34 -9.90
N ARG A 64 -15.95 2.94 -8.81
CA ARG A 64 -17.24 3.66 -8.81
C ARG A 64 -17.21 4.87 -9.73
N TRP A 65 -16.11 5.61 -9.73
CA TRP A 65 -15.93 6.75 -10.61
C TRP A 65 -15.86 6.34 -12.08
N GLY A 66 -15.13 5.26 -12.40
CA GLY A 66 -15.07 4.70 -13.75
C GLY A 66 -16.45 4.27 -14.27
N ARG A 67 -17.24 3.59 -13.44
CA ARG A 67 -18.62 3.20 -13.76
C ARG A 67 -19.53 4.41 -13.98
N ALA A 68 -19.43 5.44 -13.14
CA ALA A 68 -20.22 6.67 -13.30
C ALA A 68 -19.93 7.38 -14.62
N GLN A 69 -18.65 7.48 -15.00
CA GLN A 69 -18.27 8.07 -16.29
C GLN A 69 -18.75 7.23 -17.49
N GLY A 70 -18.65 5.90 -17.42
CA GLY A 70 -19.20 5.01 -18.44
C GLY A 70 -20.72 5.09 -18.60
N SER A 71 -21.44 5.33 -17.51
CA SER A 71 -22.90 5.56 -17.56
C SER A 71 -23.26 6.89 -18.23
N LEU A 72 -22.50 7.96 -17.96
CA LEU A 72 -22.70 9.28 -18.56
C LEU A 72 -22.41 9.31 -20.07
N THR A 73 -21.42 8.52 -20.53
CA THR A 73 -21.10 8.41 -21.96
C THR A 73 -22.10 7.54 -22.71
N TYR A 74 -22.63 6.48 -22.10
CA TYR A 74 -23.67 5.65 -22.71
C TYR A 74 -24.98 6.40 -22.98
N THR A 75 -25.33 7.38 -22.13
CA THR A 75 -26.50 8.25 -22.35
C THR A 75 -26.30 9.31 -23.44
N ARG A 76 -25.08 9.47 -23.97
CA ARG A 76 -24.72 10.44 -25.01
C ARG A 76 -24.47 9.76 -26.36
N ALA A 77 -25.39 8.90 -26.76
CA ALA A 77 -25.51 8.41 -28.12
C ALA A 77 -26.97 8.65 -28.56
N GLU A 78 -27.20 9.80 -29.19
CA GLU A 78 -28.36 10.07 -30.05
C GLU A 78 -27.92 10.00 -31.51
#